data_AF-A0A2W6YQL0-F1
#
_entry.id   AF-A0A2W6YQL0-F1
#
_cell.length_a   1.000
_cell.length_b   1.000
_cell.length_c   1.000
_cell.angle_alpha   90.00
_cell.angle_beta   90.00
_cell.angle_gamma   90.00
#
_symmetry.space_group_name_H-M   'P 1'
#
loop_
_entity.id
_entity.type
_entity.pdbx_description
1 polymer ?
#
loop_
_entity_poly.entity_id
_entity_poly.type
_entity_poly.pdbx_seq_one_letter_code
_entity_poly.pdbx_strand_id
1 'polypeptide(L)'
;MVAPVAKRAEVLPISLPPRGLSRTQAAAYVGVSATLFDEMVRDGRMPRAKQVNARTIWDLKRLDLAFDALPEQDGGAAESTEATCWSHVAV
;
A
#
# COMPACT_ATOMS: atom_id res chain seq x y z
N MET A 1 -23.60 30.89 -3.22
CA MET A 1 -22.22 30.77 -2.73
C MET A 1 -22.01 29.31 -2.34
N VAL A 2 -21.41 28.50 -3.22
CA VAL A 2 -21.17 27.07 -2.95
C VAL A 2 -19.87 26.96 -2.19
N ALA A 3 -19.90 26.42 -0.97
CA ALA A 3 -18.69 26.19 -0.20
C ALA A 3 -17.79 25.18 -0.93
N PRO A 4 -16.45 25.38 -0.99
CA PRO A 4 -15.56 24.40 -1.59
C PRO A 4 -15.63 23.10 -0.79
N VAL A 5 -16.01 22.00 -1.45
CA VAL A 5 -15.90 20.67 -0.85
C VAL A 5 -14.42 20.33 -0.81
N ALA A 6 -13.81 20.38 0.38
CA ALA A 6 -12.45 19.92 0.56
C ALA A 6 -12.38 18.44 0.17
N LYS A 7 -11.44 18.05 -0.70
CA LYS A 7 -11.21 16.62 -0.95
C LYS A 7 -10.79 16.00 0.38
N ARG A 8 -11.25 14.78 0.65
CA ARG A 8 -10.97 14.09 1.93
C ARG A 8 -9.48 13.99 2.28
N ALA A 9 -8.60 14.05 1.28
CA ALA A 9 -7.16 14.11 1.48
C ALA A 9 -6.68 15.46 2.07
N GLU A 10 -7.39 16.56 1.82
CA GLU A 10 -7.06 17.92 2.26
C GLU A 10 -7.51 18.20 3.71
N VAL A 11 -8.35 17.33 4.29
CA VAL A 11 -8.77 17.44 5.71
C VAL A 11 -7.61 17.07 6.66
N LEU A 12 -6.70 16.22 6.20
CA LEU A 12 -5.53 15.81 6.96
C LEU A 12 -4.33 16.69 6.60
N PRO A 13 -3.45 17.00 7.58
CA PRO A 13 -2.18 17.65 7.28
C PRO A 13 -1.36 16.78 6.33
N ILE A 14 -0.56 17.41 5.48
CA ILE A 14 0.25 16.72 4.45
C ILE A 14 1.21 15.66 5.03
N SER A 15 1.59 15.81 6.29
CA SER A 15 2.44 14.87 7.03
C SER A 15 1.76 13.56 7.43
N LEU A 16 0.42 13.49 7.36
CA LEU A 16 -0.36 12.31 7.72
C LEU A 16 -1.13 11.81 6.50
N PRO A 17 -0.47 11.10 5.57
CA PRO A 17 -1.13 10.56 4.41
C PRO A 17 -2.24 9.58 4.85
N PRO A 18 -3.40 9.59 4.18
CA PRO A 18 -4.47 8.67 4.49
C PRO A 18 -4.00 7.23 4.25
N ARG A 19 -4.07 6.40 5.29
CA ARG A 19 -3.61 5.00 5.24
C ARG A 19 -4.43 4.12 4.29
N GLY A 20 -5.67 4.53 4.01
CA GLY A 20 -6.59 3.83 3.13
C GLY A 20 -6.56 4.38 1.70
N LEU A 21 -6.14 3.55 0.75
CA LEU A 21 -6.09 3.86 -0.66
C LEU A 21 -7.33 3.33 -1.39
N SER A 22 -7.80 4.09 -2.40
CA SER A 22 -8.73 3.57 -3.40
C SER A 22 -8.02 2.62 -4.36
N ARG A 23 -8.78 1.86 -5.16
CA ARG A 23 -8.25 0.98 -6.20
C ARG A 23 -7.23 1.69 -7.11
N THR A 24 -7.59 2.86 -7.64
CA THR A 24 -6.73 3.63 -8.54
C THR A 24 -5.47 4.13 -7.82
N GLN A 25 -5.59 4.54 -6.55
CA GLN A 25 -4.43 4.97 -5.76
C GLN A 25 -3.50 3.81 -5.43
N ALA A 26 -4.03 2.63 -5.12
CA ALA A 26 -3.24 1.43 -4.87
C ALA A 26 -2.49 0.98 -6.12
N ALA A 27 -3.15 0.98 -7.28
CA ALA A 27 -2.51 0.66 -8.56
C ALA A 27 -1.41 1.68 -8.91
N ALA A 28 -1.68 2.97 -8.72
CA ALA A 28 -0.68 4.03 -8.94
C ALA A 28 0.51 3.93 -7.98
N TYR A 29 0.27 3.54 -6.72
CA TYR A 29 1.32 3.34 -5.72
C TYR A 29 2.29 2.21 -6.13
N VAL A 30 1.75 1.10 -6.63
CA VAL A 30 2.54 -0.04 -7.12
C VAL A 30 3.17 0.26 -8.49
N GLY A 31 2.70 1.27 -9.22
CA GLY A 31 3.19 1.62 -10.55
C GLY A 31 2.56 0.79 -11.69
N VAL A 32 1.38 0.21 -11.47
CA VAL A 32 0.67 -0.63 -12.46
C VAL A 32 -0.66 -0.02 -12.87
N SER A 33 -1.22 -0.51 -13.98
CA SER A 33 -2.58 -0.15 -14.39
C SER A 33 -3.62 -0.72 -13.41
N ALA A 34 -4.78 -0.08 -13.30
CA ALA A 34 -5.85 -0.55 -12.40
C ALA A 34 -6.38 -1.94 -12.79
N THR A 35 -6.31 -2.31 -14.07
CA THR A 35 -6.72 -3.64 -14.55
C THR A 35 -5.70 -4.69 -14.14
N LEU A 36 -4.40 -4.43 -14.37
CA LEU A 36 -3.33 -5.34 -13.96
C LEU A 36 -3.31 -5.51 -12.44
N PHE A 37 -3.57 -4.45 -11.68
CA PHE A 37 -3.69 -4.54 -10.23
C PHE A 37 -4.80 -5.50 -9.79
N ASP A 38 -5.98 -5.47 -10.42
CA ASP A 38 -7.06 -6.40 -10.10
C ASP A 38 -6.67 -7.85 -10.43
N GLU A 39 -5.95 -8.07 -11.53
CA GLU A 39 -5.41 -9.37 -11.89
C GLU A 39 -4.41 -9.86 -10.83
N MET A 40 -3.48 -9.02 -10.38
CA MET A 40 -2.54 -9.36 -9.30
C MET A 40 -3.25 -9.70 -7.98
N VAL A 41 -4.35 -9.00 -7.66
CA VAL A 41 -5.18 -9.31 -6.47
C VAL A 41 -5.92 -10.65 -6.66
N ARG A 42 -6.41 -10.94 -7.87
CA ARG A 42 -7.06 -12.22 -8.20
C ARG A 42 -6.07 -13.38 -8.13
N ASP A 43 -4.86 -13.18 -8.61
CA ASP A 43 -3.76 -14.16 -8.61
C ASP A 43 -3.20 -14.39 -7.19
N GLY A 44 -3.54 -13.53 -6.22
CA GLY A 44 -3.07 -13.63 -4.83
C GLY A 44 -1.70 -13.02 -4.58
N ARG A 45 -1.11 -12.36 -5.58
CA ARG A 45 0.15 -11.61 -5.48
C ARG A 45 0.00 -10.30 -4.69
N MET A 46 -1.20 -9.74 -4.68
CA MET A 46 -1.53 -8.49 -3.99
C MET A 46 -2.62 -8.71 -2.92
N PRO A 47 -2.66 -7.88 -1.86
CA PRO A 47 -3.58 -8.09 -0.77
C PRO A 47 -5.02 -7.84 -1.21
N ARG A 48 -5.93 -8.69 -0.74
CA ARG A 48 -7.37 -8.46 -0.91
C ARG A 48 -7.77 -7.17 -0.22
N ALA A 49 -8.67 -6.46 -0.87
CA ALA A 49 -9.18 -5.21 -0.36
C ALA A 49 -10.00 -5.41 0.92
N LYS A 50 -9.98 -4.42 1.81
CA LYS A 50 -10.89 -4.36 2.95
C LYS A 50 -12.16 -3.65 2.54
N GLN A 51 -13.30 -4.33 2.74
CA GLN A 51 -14.61 -3.75 2.52
C GLN A 51 -15.05 -3.03 3.81
N VAL A 52 -15.08 -1.70 3.77
CA VAL A 52 -15.64 -0.88 4.85
C VAL A 52 -16.98 -0.36 4.37
N ASN A 53 -18.05 -1.06 4.76
CA ASN A 53 -19.41 -0.84 4.26
C ASN A 53 -19.45 -0.90 2.72
N ALA A 54 -19.77 0.21 2.06
CA ALA A 54 -19.86 0.30 0.60
C ALA A 54 -18.51 0.59 -0.10
N ARG A 55 -17.44 0.90 0.65
CA ARG A 55 -16.16 1.31 0.05
C ARG A 55 -15.09 0.24 0.23
N THR A 56 -14.43 -0.04 -0.89
CA THR A 56 -13.28 -0.92 -0.96
C THR A 56 -12.01 -0.11 -0.74
N ILE A 57 -11.25 -0.46 0.30
CA ILE A 57 -10.06 0.28 0.75
C ILE A 57 -8.88 -0.69 0.86
N TRP A 58 -7.72 -0.28 0.33
CA TRP A 58 -6.46 -0.99 0.51
C TRP A 58 -5.62 -0.29 1.58
N ASP A 59 -4.99 -1.08 2.44
CA ASP A 59 -4.09 -0.57 3.47
C ASP A 59 -2.68 -0.46 2.88
N LEU A 60 -2.07 0.73 2.96
CA LEU A 60 -0.73 0.98 2.41
C LEU A 60 0.30 -0.02 2.95
N LYS A 61 0.34 -0.26 4.27
CA LYS A 61 1.30 -1.20 4.86
C LYS A 61 1.13 -2.64 4.37
N ARG A 62 -0.10 -3.06 4.07
CA ARG A 62 -0.33 -4.39 3.47
C ARG A 62 0.14 -4.45 2.02
N LEU A 63 0.04 -3.34 1.29
CA LEU A 63 0.57 -3.27 -0.08
C LEU A 63 2.08 -3.36 -0.06
N ASP A 64 2.77 -2.63 0.82
CA ASP A 64 4.23 -2.74 0.97
C ASP A 64 4.65 -4.17 1.30
N LEU A 65 4.07 -4.78 2.34
CA LEU A 65 4.41 -6.16 2.73
C LEU A 65 4.16 -7.19 1.62
N ALA A 66 3.13 -6.98 0.80
CA ALA A 66 2.84 -7.89 -0.31
C ALA A 66 3.78 -7.65 -1.50
N PHE A 67 4.19 -6.41 -1.71
CA PHE A 67 5.15 -6.05 -2.74
C PHE A 67 6.54 -6.60 -2.42
N ASP A 68 6.99 -6.43 -1.16
CA ASP A 68 8.26 -6.99 -0.66
C ASP A 68 8.31 -8.53 -0.74
N ALA A 69 7.14 -9.19 -0.72
CA ALA A 69 7.02 -10.64 -0.83
C ALA A 69 6.95 -11.16 -2.29
N LEU A 70 6.94 -10.28 -3.30
CA LEU A 70 6.92 -10.72 -4.70
C LEU A 70 8.25 -11.37 -5.07
N PRO A 71 8.23 -12.46 -5.87
CA PRO A 71 9.47 -13.06 -6.35
C PRO A 71 10.22 -12.09 -7.26
N GLU A 72 11.49 -11.85 -6.94
CA GLU A 72 12.39 -11.11 -7.84
C GLU A 72 12.65 -11.95 -9.09
N GLN A 73 12.77 -11.29 -10.25
CA GLN A 73 12.89 -11.97 -11.53
C GLN A 73 14.29 -12.57 -11.77
N ASP A 74 15.25 -12.28 -10.89
CA ASP A 74 16.60 -12.81 -10.93
C ASP A 74 16.77 -13.95 -9.91
N GLY A 75 17.13 -15.13 -10.40
CA GLY A 75 17.46 -16.31 -9.59
C GLY A 75 18.78 -16.13 -8.81
N GLY A 76 18.82 -15.20 -7.85
CA GLY A 76 19.92 -14.98 -6.94
C GLY A 76 19.54 -15.30 -5.50
N ALA A 77 20.06 -16.40 -4.97
CA ALA A 77 19.93 -16.78 -3.57
C ALA A 77 20.59 -15.73 -2.63
N ALA A 78 19.86 -15.34 -1.59
CA ALA A 78 20.35 -14.94 -0.26
C ALA A 78 19.11 -14.89 0.66
N GLU A 79 18.66 -15.99 1.26
CA GLU A 79 19.13 -16.52 2.54
C GLU A 79 19.36 -15.45 3.63
N SER A 80 18.46 -15.47 4.63
CA SER A 80 18.69 -15.19 6.07
C SER A 80 19.05 -13.73 6.45
N THR A 81 18.65 -13.13 7.56
CA THR A 81 18.08 -13.57 8.83
C THR A 81 17.81 -12.30 9.64
N GLU A 82 16.84 -12.39 10.54
CA GLU A 82 16.87 -11.76 11.87
C GLU A 82 16.83 -10.23 12.02
N ALA A 83 15.77 -9.82 12.73
CA ALA A 83 15.76 -8.81 13.78
C ALA A 83 17.15 -8.30 14.21
N THR A 84 17.45 -7.02 13.95
CA THR A 84 18.04 -6.04 14.88
C THR A 84 18.37 -4.75 14.11
N CYS A 85 17.50 -3.74 14.17
CA CYS A 85 17.97 -2.34 14.10
C CYS A 85 17.12 -1.38 14.96
N TRP A 86 16.50 -1.89 16.02
CA TRP A 86 16.13 -1.03 17.15
C TRP A 86 17.22 -1.12 18.21
N SER A 87 18.34 -0.41 17.98
CA SER A 87 19.31 -0.05 19.02
C SER A 87 20.26 1.03 18.49
N HIS A 88 19.85 2.29 18.57
CA HIS A 88 20.72 3.30 19.16
C HIS A 88 19.88 4.46 19.69
N VAL A 89 19.44 4.33 20.94
CA VAL A 89 19.32 5.48 21.84
C VAL A 89 20.49 5.35 22.82
N ALA A 90 21.38 6.32 22.82
CA ALA A 90 22.31 6.60 23.90
C ALA A 90 22.68 8.09 23.74
N VAL A 91 21.97 8.93 24.51
CA VAL A 91 22.51 9.81 25.58
C VAL A 91 23.33 10.97 25.03
#